data_AF-A0A959Y0L8-F1
#
_entry.id   AF-A0A959Y0L8-F1
#
_cell.length_a   1.000
_cell.length_b   1.000
_cell.length_c   1.000
_cell.angle_alpha   90.00
_cell.angle_beta   90.00
_cell.angle_gamma   90.00
#
_symmetry.space_group_name_H-M   'P 1'
#
loop_
_entity.id
_entity.type
_entity.pdbx_description
1 polymer ?
#
loop_
_entity_poly.entity_id
_entity_poly.type
_entity_poly.pdbx_seq_one_letter_code
_entity_poly.pdbx_strand_id
1 'polypeptide(L)'
;MAKQKGIIKLDGTIGGITFYKSQDGYLAREKGGVPADRIANDPAFQRTRENGEEFGRAGKAGKILRNAIRALLQNASDSRMVSRLTQIMVDVIHEDTTNPRGQRNVIDGEAELLEGFEFNINGKLGTTLYAPFTGTI
;
A
#
# COMPACT_ATOMS: atom_id res chain seq x y z
N MET A 1 -11.25 -11.86 -26.02
CA MET A 1 -11.90 -11.98 -24.70
C MET A 1 -13.37 -12.26 -24.88
N ALA A 2 -13.97 -13.11 -24.05
CA ALA A 2 -15.41 -13.38 -24.13
C ALA A 2 -16.18 -12.11 -23.72
N LYS A 3 -17.23 -11.78 -24.47
CA LYS A 3 -18.09 -10.61 -24.21
C LYS A 3 -19.38 -11.09 -23.56
N GLN A 4 -19.84 -10.39 -22.53
CA GLN A 4 -21.16 -10.63 -21.96
C GLN A 4 -22.21 -10.06 -22.92
N LYS A 5 -22.99 -10.93 -23.56
CA LYS A 5 -24.15 -10.53 -24.37
C LYS A 5 -25.42 -10.74 -23.53
N GLY A 6 -26.13 -9.65 -23.24
CA GLY A 6 -27.38 -9.68 -22.48
C GLY A 6 -27.70 -8.35 -21.80
N ILE A 7 -28.95 -8.19 -21.36
CA ILE A 7 -29.41 -6.97 -20.65
C ILE A 7 -28.98 -6.93 -19.18
N ILE A 8 -28.72 -8.10 -18.59
CA ILE A 8 -28.27 -8.24 -17.20
C ILE A 8 -26.75 -8.05 -17.18
N LYS A 9 -26.29 -7.10 -16.38
CA LYS A 9 -24.86 -6.82 -16.14
C LYS A 9 -24.42 -7.63 -14.93
N LEU A 10 -23.33 -8.37 -15.06
CA LEU A 10 -22.76 -9.16 -13.98
C LEU A 10 -21.39 -8.58 -13.61
N ASP A 11 -21.09 -8.55 -12.32
CA ASP A 11 -19.80 -8.16 -11.77
C ASP A 11 -19.45 -9.17 -10.66
N GLY A 12 -18.27 -9.78 -10.75
CA GLY A 12 -17.82 -10.82 -9.83
C GLY A 12 -17.61 -12.18 -10.48
N THR A 13 -17.38 -13.22 -9.68
CA THR A 13 -17.04 -14.57 -10.17
C THR A 13 -18.14 -15.58 -9.87
N ILE A 14 -18.63 -16.28 -10.89
CA ILE A 14 -19.66 -17.33 -10.78
C ILE A 14 -19.17 -18.55 -11.58
N GLY A 15 -19.18 -19.73 -10.98
CA GLY A 15 -18.88 -20.99 -11.69
C GLY A 15 -17.51 -21.02 -12.39
N GLY A 16 -16.51 -20.34 -11.83
CA GLY A 16 -15.18 -20.23 -12.46
C GLY A 16 -15.08 -19.20 -13.58
N ILE A 17 -16.11 -18.38 -13.81
CA ILE A 17 -16.09 -17.26 -14.77
C ILE A 17 -16.18 -15.94 -14.02
N THR A 18 -15.21 -15.05 -14.23
CA THR A 18 -15.18 -13.69 -13.70
C THR A 18 -15.75 -12.72 -14.74
N PHE A 19 -16.77 -11.98 -14.34
CA PHE A 19 -17.41 -10.89 -15.09
C PHE A 19 -16.90 -9.55 -14.58
N TYR A 20 -16.52 -8.65 -15.48
CA TYR A 20 -15.99 -7.33 -15.14
C TYR A 20 -16.23 -6.31 -16.25
N LYS A 21 -16.19 -5.02 -15.90
CA LYS A 21 -16.30 -3.91 -16.86
C LYS A 21 -14.92 -3.45 -17.32
N SER A 22 -14.71 -3.41 -18.63
CA SER A 22 -13.54 -2.82 -19.30
C SER A 22 -13.94 -1.59 -20.12
N GLN A 23 -12.96 -0.90 -20.71
CA GLN A 23 -13.19 0.15 -21.71
C GLN A 23 -13.98 -0.39 -22.92
N ASP A 24 -13.78 -1.67 -23.27
CA ASP A 24 -14.47 -2.36 -24.37
C ASP A 24 -15.86 -2.92 -24.00
N GLY A 25 -16.39 -2.58 -22.82
CA GLY A 25 -17.68 -3.04 -22.31
C GLY A 25 -17.58 -4.17 -21.28
N TYR A 26 -18.66 -4.94 -21.13
CA TYR A 26 -18.74 -6.05 -20.15
C TYR A 26 -18.08 -7.31 -20.71
N LEU A 27 -17.05 -7.78 -20.02
CA LEU A 27 -16.23 -8.91 -20.42
C LEU A 27 -16.37 -10.05 -19.42
N ALA A 28 -16.18 -11.27 -19.93
CA ALA A 28 -16.08 -12.48 -19.13
C ALA A 28 -14.73 -13.15 -19.42
N ARG A 29 -14.13 -13.71 -18.37
CA ARG A 29 -12.94 -14.56 -18.47
C ARG A 29 -13.07 -15.72 -17.51
N GLU A 30 -12.42 -16.84 -17.78
CA GLU A 30 -12.21 -17.83 -16.72
C GLU A 30 -11.43 -17.20 -15.56
N LYS A 31 -11.72 -17.67 -14.36
CA LYS A 31 -11.05 -17.31 -13.14
C LYS A 31 -9.57 -17.71 -13.27
N GLY A 32 -8.76 -16.75 -13.70
CA GLY A 32 -7.32 -16.88 -13.70
C GLY A 32 -6.73 -16.66 -12.31
N GLY A 33 -5.48 -17.10 -12.15
CA GLY A 33 -4.70 -16.90 -10.92
C GLY A 33 -4.83 -18.06 -9.92
N VAL A 34 -4.01 -17.98 -8.88
CA VAL A 34 -3.95 -18.98 -7.82
C VAL A 34 -5.16 -18.82 -6.89
N PRO A 35 -5.85 -19.91 -6.49
CA PRO A 35 -6.95 -19.83 -5.53
C PRO A 35 -6.51 -19.17 -4.21
N ALA A 36 -7.38 -18.32 -3.63
CA ALA A 36 -7.09 -17.64 -2.37
C ALA A 36 -6.77 -18.61 -1.23
N ASP A 37 -7.50 -19.72 -1.14
CA ASP A 37 -7.25 -20.79 -0.17
C ASP A 37 -5.85 -21.40 -0.32
N ARG A 38 -5.39 -21.56 -1.56
CA ARG A 38 -4.03 -22.01 -1.83
C ARG A 38 -3.01 -20.97 -1.38
N ILE A 39 -3.21 -19.69 -1.66
CA ILE A 39 -2.33 -18.61 -1.16
C ILE A 39 -2.28 -18.61 0.39
N ALA A 40 -3.42 -18.88 1.03
CA ALA A 40 -3.53 -18.90 2.49
C ALA A 40 -2.78 -20.09 3.13
N ASN A 41 -2.89 -21.28 2.54
CA ASN A 41 -2.48 -22.53 3.20
C ASN A 41 -1.21 -23.17 2.60
N ASP A 42 -0.93 -22.99 1.32
CA ASP A 42 0.19 -23.66 0.64
C ASP A 42 1.53 -23.07 1.12
N PRO A 43 2.50 -23.91 1.55
CA PRO A 43 3.83 -23.48 1.97
C PRO A 43 4.58 -22.66 0.91
N ALA A 44 4.34 -22.91 -0.39
CA ALA A 44 4.98 -22.15 -1.46
C ALA A 44 4.64 -20.65 -1.43
N PHE A 45 3.51 -20.27 -0.82
CA PHE A 45 3.06 -18.89 -0.68
C PHE A 45 3.39 -18.27 0.69
N GLN A 46 4.17 -18.94 1.54
CA GLN A 46 4.56 -18.40 2.85
C GLN A 46 5.15 -16.99 2.73
N ARG A 47 6.12 -16.79 1.83
CA ARG A 47 6.74 -15.47 1.60
C ARG A 47 5.77 -14.42 1.08
N THR A 48 4.78 -14.83 0.29
CA THR A 48 3.72 -13.91 -0.18
C THR A 48 2.86 -13.43 0.99
N ARG A 49 2.53 -14.32 1.94
CA ARG A 49 1.78 -13.95 3.14
C ARG A 49 2.59 -13.05 4.06
N GLU A 50 3.84 -13.41 4.34
CA GLU A 50 4.76 -12.60 5.16
C GLU A 50 4.89 -11.18 4.62
N ASN A 51 5.17 -11.03 3.32
CA ASN A 51 5.26 -9.73 2.67
C ASN A 51 3.92 -8.96 2.71
N GLY A 52 2.80 -9.66 2.55
CA GLY A 52 1.46 -9.07 2.60
C GLY A 52 1.12 -8.52 3.99
N GLU A 53 1.51 -9.23 5.05
CA GLU A 53 1.33 -8.78 6.43
C GLU A 53 2.19 -7.55 6.73
N GLU A 54 3.48 -7.58 6.38
CA GLU A 54 4.41 -6.46 6.55
C GLU A 54 3.95 -5.22 5.76
N PHE A 55 3.57 -5.37 4.49
CA PHE A 55 3.02 -4.28 3.68
C PHE A 55 1.73 -3.70 4.29
N GLY A 56 0.87 -4.58 4.82
CA GLY A 56 -0.34 -4.17 5.53
C GLY A 56 -0.04 -3.34 6.79
N ARG A 57 1.00 -3.70 7.55
CA ARG A 57 1.47 -2.94 8.72
C ARG A 57 2.07 -1.59 8.30
N ALA A 58 2.91 -1.55 7.26
CA ALA A 58 3.48 -0.30 6.72
C ALA A 58 2.39 0.68 6.28
N GLY A 59 1.39 0.20 5.53
CA GLY A 59 0.26 1.03 5.10
C GLY A 59 -0.57 1.57 6.27
N LYS A 60 -0.77 0.79 7.33
CA LYS A 60 -1.44 1.22 8.57
C LYS A 60 -0.63 2.27 9.32
N ALA A 61 0.68 2.07 9.50
CA ALA A 61 1.57 3.03 10.15
C ALA A 61 1.60 4.36 9.38
N GLY A 62 1.77 4.31 8.05
CA GLY A 62 1.67 5.49 7.21
C GLY A 62 0.33 6.20 7.33
N LYS A 63 -0.80 5.47 7.47
CA LYS A 63 -2.12 6.07 7.71
C LYS A 63 -2.19 6.76 9.07
N ILE A 64 -1.64 6.17 10.13
CA ILE A 64 -1.59 6.77 11.46
C ILE A 64 -0.82 8.09 11.41
N LEU A 65 0.38 8.11 10.82
CA LEU A 65 1.18 9.32 10.67
C LEU A 65 0.41 10.41 9.92
N ARG A 66 -0.17 10.09 8.76
CA ARG A 66 -0.96 11.06 7.98
C ARG A 66 -2.18 11.59 8.73
N ASN A 67 -2.82 10.75 9.54
CA ASN A 67 -3.95 11.19 10.36
C ASN A 67 -3.50 12.18 11.44
N ALA A 68 -2.34 11.96 12.06
CA ALA A 68 -1.79 12.86 13.09
C ALA A 68 -1.51 14.27 12.54
N ILE A 69 -1.04 14.38 11.30
CA ILE A 69 -0.73 15.66 10.64
C ILE A 69 -1.75 16.06 9.56
N ARG A 70 -2.97 15.50 9.59
CA ARG A 70 -3.95 15.62 8.50
C ARG A 70 -4.27 17.07 8.15
N ALA A 71 -4.38 17.94 9.16
CA ALA A 71 -4.68 19.36 8.96
C ALA A 71 -3.63 20.07 8.08
N LEU A 72 -2.35 19.70 8.22
CA LEU A 72 -1.26 20.24 7.42
C LEU A 72 -1.28 19.68 6.00
N LEU A 73 -1.65 18.40 5.84
CA LEU A 73 -1.61 17.72 4.54
C LEU A 73 -2.73 18.11 3.57
N GLN A 74 -3.86 18.65 4.06
CA GLN A 74 -5.06 18.90 3.23
C GLN A 74 -4.76 19.64 1.92
N ASN A 75 -3.84 20.60 1.95
CA ASN A 75 -3.45 21.41 0.78
C ASN A 75 -1.97 21.27 0.43
N ALA A 76 -1.22 20.49 1.20
CA ALA A 76 0.22 20.42 1.07
C ALA A 76 0.70 19.18 0.34
N SER A 77 -0.07 18.08 0.25
CA SER A 77 0.43 16.80 -0.30
C SER A 77 0.30 16.65 -1.82
N ASP A 78 1.26 15.96 -2.45
CA ASP A 78 1.13 15.53 -3.86
C ASP A 78 0.30 14.24 -4.03
N SER A 79 -0.14 13.97 -5.26
CA SER A 79 -1.03 12.85 -5.59
C SER A 79 -0.44 11.45 -5.34
N ARG A 80 0.88 11.33 -5.26
CA ARG A 80 1.61 10.07 -5.01
C ARG A 80 2.24 10.02 -3.61
N MET A 81 1.99 11.00 -2.75
CA MET A 81 2.58 11.06 -1.41
C MET A 81 2.27 9.79 -0.60
N VAL A 82 1.04 9.27 -0.67
CA VAL A 82 0.65 8.07 0.10
C VAL A 82 1.42 6.83 -0.35
N SER A 83 1.63 6.62 -1.65
CA SER A 83 2.39 5.48 -2.15
C SER A 83 3.87 5.59 -1.78
N ARG A 84 4.45 6.80 -1.89
CA ARG A 84 5.85 7.05 -1.50
C ARG A 84 6.05 6.83 0.01
N LEU A 85 5.13 7.33 0.83
CA LEU A 85 5.18 7.13 2.28
C LEU A 85 5.08 5.63 2.63
N THR A 86 4.20 4.90 1.95
CA THR A 86 4.05 3.45 2.18
C THR A 86 5.32 2.70 1.80
N GLN A 87 5.99 3.11 0.71
CA GLN A 87 7.27 2.51 0.31
C GLN A 87 8.34 2.68 1.40
N ILE A 88 8.54 3.90 1.90
CA ILE A 88 9.52 4.13 2.98
C ILE A 88 9.12 3.38 4.24
N MET A 89 7.83 3.35 4.60
CA MET A 89 7.37 2.57 5.75
C MET A 89 7.62 1.05 5.59
N VAL A 90 7.66 0.53 4.36
CA VAL A 90 8.08 -0.86 4.11
C VAL A 90 9.58 -1.01 4.35
N ASP A 91 10.39 -0.06 3.89
CA ASP A 91 11.83 -0.05 4.14
C ASP A 91 12.14 0.00 5.65
N VAL A 92 11.43 0.87 6.40
CA VAL A 92 11.50 0.94 7.88
C VAL A 92 11.19 -0.43 8.51
N ILE A 93 10.12 -1.11 8.08
CA ILE A 93 9.77 -2.45 8.60
C ILE A 93 10.86 -3.48 8.26
N HIS A 94 11.53 -3.37 7.11
CA HIS A 94 12.56 -4.34 6.74
C HIS A 94 13.80 -4.28 7.63
N GLU A 95 14.06 -3.13 8.25
CA GLU A 95 15.14 -2.91 9.23
C GLU A 95 14.80 -3.40 10.64
N ASP A 96 13.58 -3.90 10.88
CA ASP A 96 13.25 -4.59 12.14
C ASP A 96 14.04 -5.91 12.26
N THR A 97 15.02 -5.89 13.17
CA THR A 97 15.88 -7.03 13.51
C THR A 97 15.40 -7.80 14.73
N THR A 98 14.38 -7.30 15.42
CA THR A 98 13.83 -7.90 16.65
C THR A 98 12.84 -9.01 16.33
N ASN A 99 11.99 -8.79 15.32
CA ASN A 99 10.90 -9.70 14.98
C ASN A 99 11.21 -10.57 13.75
N PRO A 100 10.68 -11.80 13.69
CA PRO A 100 10.81 -12.64 12.51
C PRO A 100 10.04 -12.05 11.32
N ARG A 101 10.45 -12.44 10.11
CA ARG A 101 9.78 -12.04 8.86
C ARG A 101 8.29 -12.41 8.91
N GLY A 102 7.46 -11.53 8.37
CA GLY A 102 6.01 -11.58 8.46
C GLY A 102 5.44 -10.98 9.75
N GLN A 103 6.25 -10.79 10.80
CA GLN A 103 5.82 -10.21 12.08
C GLN A 103 6.50 -8.86 12.39
N ARG A 104 7.40 -8.42 11.50
CA ARG A 104 8.10 -7.14 11.63
C ARG A 104 7.15 -5.95 11.69
N ASN A 105 7.58 -4.90 12.37
CA ASN A 105 6.77 -3.71 12.59
C ASN A 105 7.61 -2.41 12.51
N VAL A 106 6.91 -1.28 12.50
CA VAL A 106 7.53 0.05 12.33
C VAL A 106 8.18 0.57 13.60
N ILE A 107 7.73 0.13 14.77
CA ILE A 107 8.23 0.61 16.07
C ILE A 107 9.63 0.05 16.33
N ASP A 108 9.84 -1.23 15.99
CA ASP A 108 11.13 -1.91 16.13
C ASP A 108 12.01 -1.76 14.88
N GLY A 109 11.60 -0.95 13.90
CA GLY A 109 12.34 -0.65 12.66
C GLY A 109 13.10 0.68 12.74
N GLU A 110 13.75 1.07 11.64
CA GLU A 110 14.57 2.29 11.59
C GLU A 110 13.77 3.51 11.11
N ALA A 111 13.25 4.31 12.04
CA ALA A 111 12.44 5.49 11.73
C ALA A 111 13.24 6.65 11.12
N GLU A 112 14.57 6.68 11.29
CA GLU A 112 15.45 7.67 10.64
C GLU A 112 15.34 7.63 9.11
N LEU A 113 14.89 6.52 8.52
CA LEU A 113 14.62 6.43 7.08
C LEU A 113 13.50 7.37 6.59
N LEU A 114 12.70 7.94 7.50
CA LEU A 114 11.72 8.97 7.17
C LEU A 114 12.33 10.37 7.07
N GLU A 115 13.59 10.55 7.47
CA GLU A 115 14.27 11.85 7.35
C GLU A 115 14.34 12.30 5.89
N GLY A 116 14.06 13.60 5.69
CA GLY A 116 13.99 14.17 4.34
C GLY A 116 12.76 13.74 3.53
N PHE A 117 11.80 13.03 4.11
CA PHE A 117 10.55 12.72 3.41
C PHE A 117 9.76 13.99 3.09
N GLU A 118 9.70 14.32 1.80
CA GLU A 118 8.87 15.40 1.31
C GLU A 118 7.43 14.92 1.13
N PHE A 119 6.47 15.58 1.79
CA PHE A 119 5.03 15.32 1.58
C PHE A 119 4.54 15.81 0.22
N ASN A 120 5.31 16.69 -0.44
CA ASN A 120 5.04 17.17 -1.78
C ASN A 120 6.32 17.49 -2.52
N ILE A 121 6.60 16.69 -3.54
CA ILE A 121 7.81 16.83 -4.37
C ILE A 121 7.84 18.13 -5.19
N ASN A 122 6.67 18.74 -5.46
CA ASN A 122 6.54 20.00 -6.21
C ASN A 122 6.57 21.23 -5.29
N GLY A 123 6.44 21.04 -3.98
CA GLY A 123 6.42 22.09 -2.97
C GLY A 123 7.21 21.63 -1.75
N LYS A 124 8.52 21.48 -1.94
CA LYS A 124 9.41 20.90 -0.92
C LYS A 124 9.38 21.74 0.34
N LEU A 125 9.04 21.14 1.47
CA LEU A 125 8.86 21.83 2.73
C LEU A 125 10.13 22.58 3.14
N GLY A 126 11.30 21.94 3.01
CA GLY A 126 12.58 22.55 3.38
C GLY A 126 12.99 23.77 2.54
N THR A 127 12.40 23.96 1.36
CA THR A 127 12.65 25.14 0.51
C THR A 127 11.55 26.20 0.59
N THR A 128 10.36 25.79 1.05
CA THR A 128 9.16 26.65 1.04
C THR A 128 8.86 27.22 2.42
N LEU A 129 9.21 26.50 3.48
CA LEU A 129 9.06 26.93 4.87
C LEU A 129 10.43 27.27 5.47
N TYR A 130 10.76 28.56 5.50
CA TYR A 130 11.91 29.07 6.23
C TYR A 130 11.54 29.27 7.71
N ALA A 131 11.48 28.17 8.45
CA ALA A 131 11.30 28.18 9.90
C ALA A 131 12.54 27.55 10.54
N PRO A 132 13.37 28.31 11.26
CA PRO A 132 14.47 27.72 12.01
C PRO A 132 13.85 26.79 13.07
N PHE A 133 14.13 25.49 12.96
CA PHE A 133 13.78 24.52 14.00
C PHE A 133 15.05 23.87 14.51
N THR A 134 15.11 23.63 15.81
CA THR A 134 16.19 22.91 16.46
C THR A 134 15.63 21.56 16.86
N GLY A 135 15.93 20.51 16.09
CA GLY A 135 15.62 19.14 16.48
C GLY A 135 16.53 18.76 17.64
N THR A 136 15.96 18.47 18.81
CA THR A 136 16.69 17.81 19.90
C THR A 136 16.31 16.34 19.83
N ILE A 137 17.29 15.48 19.57
CA ILE A 137 17.14 14.02 19.64
C ILE A 137 17.27 13.60 21.10
#